data_AF-A0AAV6TNJ7-F1
#
_entry.id   AF-A0AAV6TNJ7-F1
#
_cell.length_a   1.000
_cell.length_b   1.000
_cell.length_c   1.000
_cell.angle_alpha   90.00
_cell.angle_beta   90.00
_cell.angle_gamma   90.00
#
_symmetry.space_group_name_H-M   'P 1'
#
loop_
_entity.id
_entity.type
_entity.pdbx_description
1 polymer ?
#
loop_
_entity_poly.entity_id
_entity_poly.type
_entity_poly.pdbx_seq_one_letter_code
_entity_poly.pdbx_strand_id
1 'polypeptide(L)'
;KEESDKILMDPARDGSKPFICLAFKLEAGKYGQVTYLRIYQGKLRKGEFLYNARTGKKQKLSRLVRMHSNEMEDIEEACAGDICAVFGIDCASGDSFVTNKDLKLTMTIVSGMGELHLEIYAQRMEREYNTPVILGKPKVSFRESLTAPCEFDYLHKKQSGGSGQYGRVIGIMRPLPPERNTEIIFTDATTGTNIPKQFIPAIEKGFRQMCEKGSLSGHKISGVQFVLIDGAHHIVDSNDIAFMSAAWGAVQE
;
A
#
# COMPACT_ATOMS: atom_id res chain seq x y z
N LYS A 1 40.47 -10.16 -7.71
CA LYS A 1 39.06 -10.58 -7.57
C LYS A 1 38.27 -9.31 -7.39
N GLU A 2 37.45 -8.93 -8.36
CA GLU A 2 36.65 -7.70 -8.28
C GLU A 2 35.78 -7.77 -7.01
N GLU A 3 35.95 -6.78 -6.12
CA GLU A 3 35.09 -6.62 -4.95
C GLU A 3 33.66 -6.40 -5.46
N SER A 4 32.75 -7.28 -5.05
CA SER A 4 31.33 -7.06 -5.28
C SER A 4 30.88 -5.93 -4.34
N ASP A 5 30.86 -4.70 -4.84
CA ASP A 5 30.38 -3.56 -4.10
C ASP A 5 28.93 -3.78 -3.66
N LYS A 6 28.70 -3.72 -2.35
CA LYS A 6 27.38 -3.91 -1.74
C LYS A 6 26.59 -2.62 -1.90
N ILE A 7 25.57 -2.63 -2.75
CA ILE A 7 24.73 -1.45 -2.97
C ILE A 7 23.49 -1.57 -2.07
N LEU A 8 23.44 -0.75 -1.02
CA LEU A 8 22.21 -0.53 -0.28
C LEU A 8 21.21 0.17 -1.22
N MET A 9 20.04 -0.46 -1.41
CA MET A 9 19.00 0.15 -2.23
C MET A 9 18.38 1.34 -1.49
N ASP A 10 18.22 2.43 -2.21
CA ASP A 10 17.63 3.66 -1.73
C ASP A 10 16.15 3.70 -2.12
N PRO A 11 15.20 3.73 -1.15
CA PRO A 11 13.78 3.82 -1.44
C PRO A 11 13.35 5.24 -1.83
N ALA A 12 14.26 6.21 -1.91
CA ALA A 12 13.93 7.56 -2.35
C ALA A 12 13.18 7.52 -3.69
N ARG A 13 12.07 8.25 -3.77
CA ARG A 13 11.28 8.41 -5.00
C ARG A 13 11.89 9.45 -5.92
N ASP A 14 13.21 9.49 -5.97
CA ASP A 14 13.98 10.32 -6.87
C ASP A 14 14.61 9.46 -7.97
N GLY A 15 14.88 10.09 -9.11
CA GLY A 15 15.62 9.46 -10.20
C GLY A 15 17.14 9.55 -10.01
N SER A 16 17.62 9.81 -8.78
CA SER A 16 19.06 10.05 -8.53
C SER A 16 19.87 8.76 -8.57
N LYS A 17 19.20 7.64 -8.25
CA LYS A 17 19.78 6.31 -8.18
C LYS A 17 19.41 5.46 -9.39
N PRO A 18 20.20 4.43 -9.71
CA PRO A 18 19.90 3.56 -10.84
C PRO A 18 18.56 2.85 -10.68
N PHE A 19 17.85 2.72 -11.80
CA PHE A 19 16.57 2.03 -11.83
C PHE A 19 16.75 0.53 -11.69
N ILE A 20 16.00 -0.07 -10.75
CA ILE A 20 15.94 -1.52 -10.56
C ILE A 20 14.49 -1.91 -10.30
N CYS A 21 13.99 -2.87 -11.07
CA CYS A 21 12.69 -3.48 -10.83
C CYS A 21 12.72 -5.00 -11.00
N LEU A 22 11.72 -5.66 -10.39
CA LEU A 22 11.50 -7.09 -10.46
C LEU A 22 10.15 -7.39 -11.11
N ALA A 23 10.15 -8.27 -12.11
CA ALA A 23 8.94 -8.89 -12.62
C ALA A 23 8.50 -10.02 -11.69
N PHE A 24 7.28 -9.96 -11.18
CA PHE A 24 6.77 -10.96 -10.22
C PHE A 24 5.51 -11.68 -10.68
N LYS A 25 4.77 -11.12 -11.66
CA LYS A 25 3.57 -11.74 -12.21
C LYS A 25 3.50 -11.46 -13.70
N LEU A 26 3.13 -12.49 -14.45
CA LEU A 26 2.90 -12.42 -15.89
C LEU A 26 1.44 -12.78 -16.14
N GLU A 27 0.80 -12.02 -17.02
CA GLU A 27 -0.56 -12.27 -17.46
C GLU A 27 -0.60 -12.27 -18.98
N ALA A 28 -1.00 -13.39 -19.57
CA ALA A 28 -1.18 -13.49 -21.01
C ALA A 28 -2.54 -12.90 -21.39
N GLY A 29 -2.53 -11.64 -21.85
CA GLY A 29 -3.74 -10.97 -22.33
C GLY A 29 -3.99 -11.22 -23.82
N LYS A 30 -5.22 -10.92 -24.28
CA LYS A 30 -5.58 -10.97 -25.71
C LYS A 30 -4.73 -10.05 -26.61
N TYR A 31 -4.15 -8.99 -26.02
CA TYR A 31 -3.35 -7.98 -26.72
C TYR A 31 -1.84 -8.12 -26.47
N GLY A 32 -1.41 -9.25 -25.90
CA GLY A 32 -0.01 -9.53 -25.57
C GLY A 32 0.20 -9.76 -24.07
N GLN A 33 1.43 -10.12 -23.74
CA GLN A 33 1.86 -10.35 -22.37
C GLN A 33 1.91 -9.03 -21.58
N VAL A 34 1.22 -9.03 -20.45
CA VAL A 34 1.27 -7.99 -19.43
C VAL A 34 2.19 -8.47 -18.31
N THR A 35 3.24 -7.71 -18.07
CA THR A 35 4.23 -8.03 -17.04
C THR A 35 4.05 -7.06 -15.88
N TYR A 36 3.78 -7.59 -14.69
CA TYR A 36 3.70 -6.81 -13.46
C TYR A 36 5.09 -6.68 -12.86
N LEU A 37 5.49 -5.44 -12.67
CA LEU A 37 6.78 -5.04 -12.13
C LEU A 37 6.59 -4.37 -10.78
N ARG A 38 7.53 -4.60 -9.88
CA ARG A 38 7.72 -3.81 -8.67
C ARG A 38 9.03 -3.06 -8.75
N ILE A 39 8.98 -1.74 -8.61
CA ILE A 39 10.16 -0.88 -8.66
C ILE A 39 10.74 -0.77 -7.24
N TYR A 40 12.02 -1.08 -7.09
CA TYR A 40 12.71 -1.03 -5.79
C TYR A 40 13.56 0.23 -5.63
N GLN A 41 14.14 0.73 -6.72
CA GLN A 41 15.00 1.91 -6.71
C GLN A 41 14.88 2.66 -8.03
N GLY A 42 15.04 3.98 -7.97
CA GLY A 42 15.03 4.86 -9.13
C GLY A 42 13.63 5.12 -9.69
N LYS A 43 13.61 5.57 -10.95
CA LYS A 43 12.41 6.00 -11.65
C LYS A 43 12.37 5.40 -13.05
N LEU A 44 11.18 4.99 -13.48
CA LEU A 44 10.89 4.51 -14.82
C LEU A 44 10.02 5.51 -15.55
N ARG A 45 10.36 5.85 -16.79
CA ARG A 45 9.51 6.67 -17.66
C ARG A 45 9.08 5.91 -18.90
N LYS A 46 7.87 6.18 -19.37
CA LYS A 46 7.34 5.65 -20.63
C LYS A 46 8.28 6.03 -21.78
N GLY A 47 8.60 5.07 -22.64
CA GLY A 47 9.47 5.24 -23.79
C GLY A 47 10.95 4.93 -23.53
N GLU A 48 11.36 4.72 -22.28
CA GLU A 48 12.73 4.33 -21.93
C GLU A 48 13.03 2.88 -22.34
N PHE A 49 14.32 2.54 -22.39
CA PHE A 49 14.78 1.19 -22.66
C PHE A 49 15.11 0.48 -21.36
N LEU A 50 14.61 -0.75 -21.24
CA LEU A 50 14.91 -1.67 -20.16
C LEU A 50 15.83 -2.77 -20.68
N TYR A 51 16.81 -3.13 -19.86
CA TYR A 51 17.70 -4.25 -20.08
C TYR A 51 17.34 -5.35 -19.09
N ASN A 52 17.05 -6.54 -19.59
CA ASN A 52 16.87 -7.71 -18.74
C ASN A 52 18.23 -8.14 -18.19
N ALA A 53 18.40 -8.12 -16.86
CA ALA A 53 19.67 -8.44 -16.21
C ALA A 53 20.13 -9.88 -16.45
N ARG A 54 19.19 -10.81 -16.65
CA ARG A 54 19.47 -12.23 -16.91
C ARG A 54 19.81 -12.50 -18.37
N THR A 55 19.01 -11.98 -19.31
CA THR A 55 19.17 -12.31 -20.75
C THR A 55 20.00 -11.29 -21.52
N GLY A 56 20.23 -10.10 -20.96
CA GLY A 56 20.88 -8.98 -21.62
C GLY A 56 20.05 -8.35 -22.76
N LYS A 57 18.83 -8.83 -23.00
CA LYS A 57 17.95 -8.31 -24.06
C LYS A 57 17.53 -6.88 -23.72
N LYS A 58 17.68 -5.99 -24.70
CA LYS A 58 17.19 -4.60 -24.67
C LYS A 58 15.75 -4.56 -25.18
N GLN A 59 14.83 -4.03 -24.39
CA GLN A 59 13.42 -3.92 -24.73
C GLN A 59 12.93 -2.49 -24.48
N LYS A 60 12.12 -1.95 -25.40
CA LYS A 60 11.57 -0.61 -25.26
C LYS A 60 10.27 -0.65 -24.47
N LEU A 61 10.14 0.24 -23.49
CA LEU A 61 8.90 0.39 -22.74
C LEU A 61 7.88 1.20 -23.54
N SER A 62 6.98 0.51 -24.24
CA SER A 62 5.97 1.13 -25.10
C SER A 62 4.80 1.72 -24.30
N ARG A 63 4.32 0.98 -23.30
CA ARG A 63 3.15 1.34 -22.50
C ARG A 63 3.35 0.91 -21.05
N LEU A 64 3.14 1.85 -20.15
CA LEU A 64 3.25 1.71 -18.71
C LEU A 64 1.88 2.03 -18.11
N VAL A 65 1.36 1.12 -17.29
CA VAL A 65 0.03 1.29 -16.67
C VAL A 65 0.09 1.04 -15.17
N ARG A 66 -0.76 1.72 -14.42
CA ARG A 66 -1.11 1.39 -13.05
C ARG A 66 -2.42 0.62 -13.06
N MET A 67 -2.45 -0.50 -12.33
CA MET A 67 -3.64 -1.34 -12.25
C MET A 67 -4.44 -0.94 -11.01
N HIS A 68 -5.68 -0.50 -11.21
CA HIS A 68 -6.66 -0.24 -10.17
C HIS A 68 -7.79 -1.27 -10.25
N SER A 69 -7.61 -2.40 -9.57
CA SER A 69 -8.50 -3.57 -9.66
C SER A 69 -8.63 -4.09 -11.09
N ASN A 70 -9.66 -3.65 -11.82
CA ASN A 70 -9.95 -4.04 -13.20
C ASN A 70 -9.69 -2.92 -14.21
N GLU A 71 -9.40 -1.70 -13.75
CA GLU A 71 -9.15 -0.54 -14.61
C GLU A 71 -7.64 -0.36 -14.83
N MET A 72 -7.29 -0.08 -16.09
CA MET A 72 -5.92 0.21 -16.50
C MET A 72 -5.77 1.72 -16.66
N GLU A 73 -4.98 2.34 -15.80
CA GLU A 73 -4.62 3.76 -15.91
C GLU A 73 -3.27 3.89 -16.60
N ASP A 74 -3.21 4.56 -17.74
CA ASP A 74 -1.94 4.87 -18.41
C ASP A 74 -1.17 5.92 -17.61
N ILE A 75 0.06 5.57 -17.21
CA ILE A 75 0.94 6.47 -16.45
C ILE A 75 2.18 6.79 -17.28
N GLU A 76 2.70 8.02 -17.12
CA GLU A 76 3.93 8.45 -17.80
C GLU A 76 5.19 8.01 -17.05
N GLU A 77 5.10 7.89 -15.72
CA GLU A 77 6.23 7.59 -14.86
C GLU A 77 5.82 6.76 -13.62
N ALA A 78 6.76 5.96 -13.14
CA ALA A 78 6.63 5.18 -11.91
C ALA A 78 7.94 5.24 -11.11
N CYS A 79 7.84 5.31 -9.78
CA CYS A 79 8.98 5.48 -8.89
C CYS A 79 9.20 4.27 -7.99
N ALA A 80 10.32 4.26 -7.25
CA ALA A 80 10.58 3.31 -6.17
C ALA A 80 9.35 3.14 -5.25
N GLY A 81 9.01 1.88 -4.97
CA GLY A 81 7.85 1.47 -4.18
C GLY A 81 6.58 1.19 -4.99
N ASP A 82 6.48 1.69 -6.22
CA ASP A 82 5.28 1.51 -7.05
C ASP A 82 5.21 0.10 -7.67
N ILE A 83 3.98 -0.40 -7.81
CA ILE A 83 3.65 -1.57 -8.62
C ILE A 83 3.00 -1.07 -9.90
N CYS A 84 3.59 -1.43 -11.04
CA CYS A 84 3.11 -1.05 -12.36
C CYS A 84 3.09 -2.27 -13.29
N ALA A 85 2.26 -2.21 -14.31
CA ALA A 85 2.24 -3.20 -15.37
C ALA A 85 2.78 -2.62 -16.68
N VAL A 86 3.48 -3.45 -17.44
CA VAL A 86 4.10 -3.09 -18.71
C VAL A 86 3.66 -4.06 -19.79
N PHE A 87 3.49 -3.54 -21.00
CA PHE A 87 3.07 -4.33 -22.16
C PHE A 87 4.23 -4.55 -23.12
N GLY A 88 4.25 -5.74 -23.75
CA GLY A 88 5.19 -6.04 -24.83
C GLY A 88 6.62 -6.31 -24.37
N ILE A 89 6.79 -6.61 -23.08
CA ILE A 89 8.08 -7.06 -22.53
C ILE A 89 8.03 -8.58 -22.34
N ASP A 90 8.67 -9.28 -23.28
CA ASP A 90 8.99 -10.70 -23.19
C ASP A 90 10.00 -10.94 -22.05
N CYS A 91 9.56 -11.62 -21.00
CA CYS A 91 10.37 -11.99 -19.84
C CYS A 91 9.72 -13.13 -19.07
N ALA A 92 10.50 -13.73 -18.18
CA ALA A 92 10.01 -14.71 -17.22
C ALA A 92 9.70 -14.03 -15.87
N SER A 93 8.81 -14.66 -15.10
CA SER A 93 8.60 -14.24 -13.70
C SER A 93 9.90 -14.43 -12.93
N GLY A 94 10.29 -13.44 -12.14
CA GLY A 94 11.58 -13.38 -11.44
C GLY A 94 12.68 -12.63 -12.20
N ASP A 95 12.45 -12.21 -13.44
CA ASP A 95 13.42 -11.39 -14.17
C ASP A 95 13.56 -9.99 -13.55
N SER A 96 14.79 -9.49 -13.49
CA SER A 96 15.09 -8.14 -13.06
C SER A 96 15.40 -7.26 -14.27
N PHE A 97 14.95 -6.01 -14.22
CA PHE A 97 15.27 -5.02 -15.26
C PHE A 97 16.01 -3.83 -14.69
N VAL A 98 16.94 -3.33 -15.50
CA VAL A 98 17.77 -2.16 -15.21
C VAL A 98 17.75 -1.21 -16.41
N THR A 99 17.94 0.10 -16.18
CA THR A 99 18.07 1.09 -17.27
C THR A 99 19.49 1.15 -17.84
N ASN A 100 20.50 0.89 -17.01
CA ASN A 100 21.89 0.86 -17.46
C ASN A 100 22.36 -0.60 -17.64
N LYS A 101 22.83 -0.93 -18.84
CA LYS A 101 23.36 -2.25 -19.20
C LYS A 101 24.55 -2.67 -18.33
N ASP A 102 25.35 -1.71 -17.86
CA ASP A 102 26.54 -1.99 -17.07
C ASP A 102 26.20 -2.47 -15.64
N LEU A 103 24.98 -2.19 -15.18
CA LEU A 103 24.48 -2.65 -13.90
C LEU A 103 23.91 -4.07 -14.03
N LYS A 104 24.76 -5.09 -13.80
CA LYS A 104 24.33 -6.50 -13.76
C LYS A 104 23.66 -6.88 -12.44
N LEU A 105 22.66 -6.09 -12.02
CA LEU A 105 21.94 -6.31 -10.78
C LEU A 105 20.75 -7.24 -11.01
N THR A 106 20.79 -8.43 -10.41
CA THR A 106 19.68 -9.39 -10.43
C THR A 106 19.13 -9.54 -9.02
N MET A 107 17.81 -9.37 -8.86
CA MET A 107 17.10 -9.63 -7.62
C MET A 107 16.39 -10.98 -7.69
N THR A 108 16.46 -11.75 -6.61
CA THR A 108 15.73 -13.01 -6.46
C THR A 108 15.05 -13.03 -5.09
N ILE A 109 13.75 -13.31 -5.07
CA ILE A 109 13.02 -13.51 -3.82
C ILE A 109 13.29 -14.94 -3.37
N VAL A 110 13.98 -15.10 -2.25
CA VAL A 110 14.23 -16.41 -1.63
C VAL A 110 13.17 -16.63 -0.55
N SER A 111 12.36 -17.67 -0.71
CA SER A 111 11.36 -18.07 0.27
C SER A 111 11.83 -19.31 1.02
N GLY A 112 11.70 -19.32 2.34
CA GLY A 112 12.14 -20.42 3.19
C GLY A 112 11.17 -20.63 4.35
N MET A 113 11.21 -21.83 4.92
CA MET A 113 10.33 -22.25 6.03
C MET A 113 10.58 -21.49 7.35
N GLY A 114 11.71 -20.78 7.48
CA GLY A 114 12.06 -20.01 8.67
C GLY A 114 13.36 -19.25 8.50
N GLU A 115 13.70 -18.41 9.48
CA GLU A 115 14.91 -17.57 9.48
C GLU A 115 16.19 -18.41 9.36
N LEU A 116 16.33 -19.44 10.19
CA LEU A 116 17.49 -20.35 10.17
C LEU A 116 17.65 -21.04 8.80
N HIS A 117 16.54 -21.38 8.13
CA HIS A 117 16.58 -22.01 6.81
C HIS A 117 17.18 -21.03 5.78
N LEU A 118 16.75 -19.76 5.78
CA LEU A 118 17.30 -18.74 4.90
C LEU A 118 18.76 -18.41 5.24
N GLU A 119 19.12 -18.44 6.52
CA GLU A 119 20.48 -18.17 6.99
C GLU A 119 21.48 -19.25 6.57
N ILE A 120 21.11 -20.52 6.70
CA ILE A 120 21.93 -21.64 6.22
C ILE A 120 22.14 -21.54 4.70
N TYR A 121 21.10 -21.20 3.93
CA TYR A 121 21.23 -21.03 2.49
C TYR A 121 22.11 -19.84 2.11
N ALA A 122 22.00 -18.71 2.81
CA ALA A 122 22.89 -17.56 2.61
C ALA A 122 24.35 -17.93 2.88
N GLN A 123 24.63 -18.64 3.98
CA GLN A 123 25.98 -19.12 4.31
C GLN A 123 26.51 -20.12 3.27
N ARG A 124 25.65 -21.00 2.73
CA ARG A 124 26.04 -21.92 1.65
C ARG A 124 26.30 -21.17 0.35
N MET A 125 25.51 -20.16 0.00
CA MET A 125 25.78 -19.30 -1.16
C MET A 125 27.12 -18.56 -1.04
N GLU A 126 27.47 -18.10 0.15
CA GLU A 126 28.76 -17.47 0.39
C GLU A 126 29.92 -18.47 0.30
N ARG A 127 29.79 -19.66 0.90
CA ARG A 127 30.86 -20.67 0.95
C ARG A 127 31.05 -21.44 -0.37
N GLU A 128 29.96 -21.88 -0.98
CA GLU A 128 30.00 -22.73 -2.18
C GLU A 128 30.08 -21.90 -3.46
N TYR A 129 29.43 -20.73 -3.50
CA TYR A 129 29.27 -19.92 -4.72
C TYR A 129 29.93 -18.54 -4.63
N ASN A 130 30.65 -18.23 -3.55
CA ASN A 130 31.31 -16.94 -3.33
C ASN A 130 30.36 -15.74 -3.59
N THR A 131 29.09 -15.92 -3.26
CA THR A 131 28.02 -14.94 -3.49
C THR A 131 27.55 -14.42 -2.13
N PRO A 132 28.00 -13.23 -1.68
CA PRO A 132 27.60 -12.69 -0.39
C PRO A 132 26.14 -12.21 -0.44
N VAL A 133 25.29 -12.79 0.42
CA VAL A 133 23.86 -12.46 0.52
C VAL A 133 23.61 -11.61 1.76
N ILE A 134 22.92 -10.47 1.60
CA ILE A 134 22.49 -9.63 2.74
C ILE A 134 21.09 -10.07 3.15
N LEU A 135 20.97 -10.62 4.36
CA LEU A 135 19.69 -10.95 4.96
C LEU A 135 19.13 -9.72 5.66
N GLY A 136 17.92 -9.32 5.26
CA GLY A 136 17.11 -8.35 6.00
C GLY A 136 16.11 -9.09 6.89
N LYS A 137 15.74 -8.50 8.04
CA LYS A 137 14.64 -9.02 8.84
C LYS A 137 13.36 -9.00 8.00
N PRO A 138 12.59 -10.11 7.93
CA PRO A 138 11.33 -10.11 7.23
C PRO A 138 10.42 -9.05 7.86
N LYS A 139 9.93 -8.13 7.04
CA LYS A 139 9.00 -7.09 7.49
C LYS A 139 7.63 -7.74 7.71
N VAL A 140 7.33 -8.08 8.96
CA VAL A 140 6.00 -8.56 9.36
C VAL A 140 5.02 -7.41 9.21
N SER A 141 3.89 -7.68 8.53
CA SER A 141 2.82 -6.69 8.41
C SER A 141 1.98 -6.73 9.68
N PHE A 142 2.38 -5.95 10.69
CA PHE A 142 1.60 -5.79 11.91
C PHE A 142 0.23 -5.16 11.59
N ARG A 143 -0.74 -5.43 12.47
CA ARG A 143 -2.06 -4.81 12.43
C ARG A 143 -2.45 -4.38 13.83
N GLU A 144 -3.21 -3.31 13.92
CA GLU A 144 -3.71 -2.76 15.18
C GLU A 144 -5.18 -3.18 15.40
N SER A 145 -5.56 -3.45 16.64
CA SER A 145 -6.93 -3.79 16.99
C SER A 145 -7.24 -3.35 18.42
N LEU A 146 -8.53 -3.19 18.72
CA LEU A 146 -9.00 -2.85 20.07
C LEU A 146 -8.99 -4.08 20.98
N THR A 147 -8.75 -3.86 22.27
CA THR A 147 -8.84 -4.93 23.29
C THR A 147 -10.22 -4.98 23.95
N ALA A 148 -10.82 -3.82 24.19
CA ALA A 148 -12.12 -3.68 24.83
C ALA A 148 -13.02 -2.72 24.03
N PRO A 149 -14.35 -2.80 24.17
CA PRO A 149 -15.26 -1.81 23.63
C PRO A 149 -14.96 -0.41 24.16
N CYS A 150 -14.99 0.60 23.29
CA CYS A 150 -14.83 2.01 23.64
C CYS A 150 -16.01 2.82 23.13
N GLU A 151 -16.58 3.66 23.97
CA GLU A 151 -17.62 4.63 23.59
C GLU A 151 -16.97 5.96 23.24
N PHE A 152 -17.41 6.59 22.16
CA PHE A 152 -16.88 7.88 21.69
C PHE A 152 -18.00 8.88 21.44
N ASP A 153 -17.72 10.15 21.70
CA ASP A 153 -18.62 11.28 21.47
C ASP A 153 -17.81 12.47 20.95
N TYR A 154 -17.62 12.50 19.63
CA TYR A 154 -16.77 13.49 19.01
C TYR A 154 -17.59 14.56 18.30
N LEU A 155 -17.32 15.83 18.64
CA LEU A 155 -17.88 17.01 18.00
C LEU A 155 -16.81 17.71 17.14
N HIS A 156 -16.98 17.65 15.82
CA HIS A 156 -16.21 18.45 14.87
C HIS A 156 -16.93 19.78 14.63
N LYS A 157 -16.34 20.89 15.10
CA LYS A 157 -16.83 22.25 14.81
C LYS A 157 -15.70 23.14 14.34
N LYS A 158 -15.81 23.69 13.14
CA LYS A 158 -14.89 24.70 12.60
C LYS A 158 -15.66 25.86 11.99
N GLN A 159 -15.43 27.05 12.52
CA GLN A 159 -15.99 28.30 12.02
C GLN A 159 -14.86 29.20 11.51
N SER A 160 -14.47 29.00 10.26
CA SER A 160 -13.78 30.03 9.46
C SER A 160 -14.86 30.88 8.79
N GLY A 161 -14.68 32.19 8.66
CA GLY A 161 -15.71 33.17 8.24
C GLY A 161 -16.41 32.98 6.88
N GLY A 162 -16.33 31.80 6.25
CA GLY A 162 -17.17 31.31 5.15
C GLY A 162 -18.06 30.13 5.59
N SER A 163 -18.15 29.07 4.77
CA SER A 163 -18.93 27.87 5.10
C SER A 163 -18.43 27.20 6.38
N GLY A 164 -19.32 27.06 7.37
CA GLY A 164 -19.04 26.34 8.60
C GLY A 164 -18.88 24.84 8.36
N GLN A 165 -18.19 24.18 9.28
CA GLN A 165 -18.19 22.73 9.40
C GLN A 165 -18.73 22.35 10.76
N TYR A 166 -19.79 21.55 10.76
CA TYR A 166 -20.41 21.01 11.96
C TYR A 166 -20.80 19.55 11.74
N GLY A 167 -20.30 18.66 12.59
CA GLY A 167 -20.73 17.27 12.64
C GLY A 167 -20.38 16.67 14.00
N ARG A 168 -21.37 16.09 14.67
CA ARG A 168 -21.15 15.31 15.89
C ARG A 168 -21.46 13.84 15.62
N VAL A 169 -20.59 12.95 16.07
CA VAL A 169 -20.70 11.51 15.86
C VAL A 169 -20.55 10.82 17.21
N ILE A 170 -21.57 10.06 17.59
CA ILE A 170 -21.65 9.33 18.86
C ILE A 170 -21.83 7.85 18.55
N GLY A 171 -21.02 7.01 19.18
CA GLY A 171 -21.06 5.59 18.90
C GLY A 171 -20.18 4.77 19.81
N ILE A 172 -20.09 3.48 19.47
CA ILE A 172 -19.28 2.51 20.19
C ILE A 172 -18.42 1.76 19.18
N MET A 173 -17.12 1.70 19.43
CA MET A 173 -16.21 0.84 18.71
C MET A 173 -16.01 -0.46 19.49
N ARG A 174 -16.21 -1.60 18.83
CA ARG A 174 -16.08 -2.92 19.45
C ARG A 174 -15.02 -3.75 18.72
N PRO A 175 -14.20 -4.52 19.45
CA PRO A 175 -13.37 -5.52 18.80
C PRO A 175 -14.23 -6.66 18.25
N LEU A 176 -13.83 -7.18 17.09
CA LEU A 176 -14.42 -8.37 16.49
C LEU A 176 -13.81 -9.63 17.10
N PRO A 177 -14.56 -10.76 17.11
CA PRO A 177 -14.03 -12.03 17.59
C PRO A 177 -12.80 -12.46 16.78
N PRO A 178 -11.91 -13.31 17.35
CA PRO A 178 -10.65 -13.72 16.72
C PRO A 178 -10.81 -14.31 15.32
N GLU A 179 -11.97 -14.93 15.04
CA GLU A 179 -12.33 -15.53 13.76
C GLU A 179 -12.50 -14.51 12.62
N ARG A 180 -12.74 -13.23 12.94
CA ARG A 180 -12.96 -12.13 11.97
C ARG A 180 -12.01 -10.94 12.21
N ASN A 181 -10.82 -11.21 12.74
CA ASN A 181 -9.81 -10.20 13.06
C ASN A 181 -9.25 -9.46 11.84
N THR A 182 -9.57 -9.89 10.61
CA THR A 182 -9.14 -9.25 9.36
C THR A 182 -10.17 -8.28 8.80
N GLU A 183 -11.42 -8.34 9.26
CA GLU A 183 -12.53 -7.56 8.71
C GLU A 183 -12.68 -6.21 9.43
N ILE A 184 -13.30 -5.26 8.74
CA ILE A 184 -13.71 -3.96 9.28
C ILE A 184 -15.21 -3.87 9.02
N ILE A 185 -16.01 -3.76 10.08
CA ILE A 185 -17.46 -3.75 9.99
C ILE A 185 -17.97 -2.38 10.41
N PHE A 186 -18.82 -1.77 9.58
CA PHE A 186 -19.56 -0.56 9.93
C PHE A 186 -21.04 -0.95 10.13
N THR A 187 -21.63 -0.52 11.24
CA THR A 187 -23.03 -0.79 11.58
C THR A 187 -23.71 0.52 11.93
N ASP A 188 -24.76 0.87 11.17
CA ASP A 188 -25.64 1.99 11.48
C ASP A 188 -26.74 1.53 12.44
N ALA A 189 -26.76 2.10 13.64
CA ALA A 189 -27.80 1.92 14.65
C ALA A 189 -28.53 3.25 14.96
N THR A 190 -28.43 4.24 14.06
CA THR A 190 -29.03 5.56 14.29
C THR A 190 -30.54 5.49 14.40
N THR A 191 -31.08 6.03 15.50
CA THR A 191 -32.52 6.09 15.75
C THR A 191 -32.99 7.55 15.71
N GLY A 192 -33.48 8.01 14.56
CA GLY A 192 -34.05 9.36 14.40
C GLY A 192 -33.59 10.10 13.16
N THR A 193 -33.80 11.43 13.13
CA THR A 193 -33.38 12.34 12.04
C THR A 193 -32.18 13.21 12.43
N ASN A 194 -31.48 12.87 13.51
CA ASN A 194 -30.35 13.62 14.05
C ASN A 194 -29.12 13.65 13.12
N ILE A 195 -28.92 12.59 12.33
CA ILE A 195 -27.97 12.57 11.22
C ILE A 195 -28.77 12.25 9.95
N PRO A 196 -28.82 13.15 8.96
CA PRO A 196 -29.41 12.84 7.67
C PRO A 196 -28.73 11.62 7.02
N LYS A 197 -29.52 10.67 6.53
CA LYS A 197 -29.02 9.41 5.92
C LYS A 197 -28.05 9.61 4.75
N GLN A 198 -28.07 10.80 4.15
CA GLN A 198 -27.16 11.21 3.09
C GLN A 198 -25.69 11.29 3.55
N PHE A 199 -25.45 11.54 4.84
CA PHE A 199 -24.11 11.69 5.41
C PHE A 199 -23.51 10.39 5.96
N ILE A 200 -24.30 9.32 6.12
CA ILE A 200 -23.82 8.03 6.64
C ILE A 200 -22.67 7.45 5.79
N PRO A 201 -22.74 7.45 4.44
CA PRO A 201 -21.63 6.98 3.61
C PRO A 201 -20.35 7.80 3.79
N ALA A 202 -20.45 9.09 4.13
CA ALA A 202 -19.29 9.95 4.38
C ALA A 202 -18.59 9.58 5.69
N ILE A 203 -19.35 9.24 6.73
CA ILE A 203 -18.83 8.73 8.01
C ILE A 203 -18.14 7.38 7.79
N GLU A 204 -18.78 6.47 7.06
CA GLU A 204 -18.19 5.15 6.74
C GLU A 204 -16.88 5.29 5.97
N LYS A 205 -16.83 6.19 4.97
CA LYS A 205 -15.62 6.48 4.22
C LYS A 205 -14.52 7.05 5.10
N GLY A 206 -14.86 7.97 6.01
CA GLY A 206 -13.92 8.54 6.98
C GLY A 206 -13.32 7.48 7.91
N PHE A 207 -14.17 6.59 8.45
CA PHE A 207 -13.74 5.47 9.28
C PHE A 207 -12.80 4.52 8.53
N ARG A 208 -13.15 4.11 7.31
CA ARG A 208 -12.30 3.23 6.49
C ARG A 208 -10.94 3.85 6.16
N GLN A 209 -10.90 5.16 5.88
CA GLN A 209 -9.65 5.89 5.64
C GLN A 209 -8.77 5.92 6.89
N MET A 210 -9.35 6.16 8.06
CA MET A 210 -8.59 6.19 9.30
C MET A 210 -8.05 4.78 9.66
N CYS A 211 -8.77 3.72 9.32
CA CYS A 211 -8.30 2.34 9.51
C CYS A 211 -7.05 1.99 8.67
N GLU A 212 -6.69 2.78 7.65
CA GLU A 212 -5.44 2.56 6.92
C GLU A 212 -4.19 2.93 7.72
N LYS A 213 -4.33 3.83 8.71
CA LYS A 213 -3.21 4.35 9.50
C LYS A 213 -3.58 4.37 10.99
N GLY A 214 -3.15 3.35 11.71
CA GLY A 214 -3.31 3.23 13.16
C GLY A 214 -2.50 4.26 13.94
N SER A 215 -3.00 4.61 15.13
CA SER A 215 -2.44 5.64 15.99
C SER A 215 -1.20 5.18 16.76
N LEU A 216 -1.05 3.88 17.03
CA LEU A 216 0.02 3.36 17.89
C LEU A 216 1.32 3.13 17.14
N SER A 217 1.23 2.42 16.01
CA SER A 217 2.40 1.95 15.25
C SER A 217 2.37 2.34 13.76
N GLY A 218 1.31 3.04 13.33
CA GLY A 218 1.12 3.45 11.94
C GLY A 218 0.74 2.29 11.01
N HIS A 219 0.38 1.13 11.57
CA HIS A 219 -0.06 -0.04 10.80
C HIS A 219 -1.58 -0.03 10.62
N LYS A 220 -2.09 -0.83 9.68
CA LYS A 220 -3.53 -0.88 9.40
C LYS A 220 -4.31 -1.41 10.61
N ILE A 221 -5.41 -0.76 10.95
CA ILE A 221 -6.37 -1.24 11.95
C ILE A 221 -7.23 -2.34 11.31
N SER A 222 -7.40 -3.48 11.98
CA SER A 222 -8.32 -4.54 11.56
C SER A 222 -9.00 -5.22 12.74
N GLY A 223 -10.11 -5.91 12.48
CA GLY A 223 -10.86 -6.61 13.53
C GLY A 223 -11.66 -5.65 14.40
N VAL A 224 -12.17 -4.56 13.82
CA VAL A 224 -12.93 -3.54 14.54
C VAL A 224 -14.32 -3.38 13.93
N GLN A 225 -15.30 -3.19 14.79
CA GLN A 225 -16.67 -2.84 14.45
C GLN A 225 -16.97 -1.42 14.91
N PHE A 226 -17.35 -0.56 13.99
CA PHE A 226 -17.82 0.80 14.28
C PHE A 226 -19.36 0.80 14.31
N VAL A 227 -19.94 1.06 15.48
CA VAL A 227 -21.39 1.18 15.65
C VAL A 227 -21.75 2.63 15.83
N LEU A 228 -22.44 3.21 14.83
CA LEU A 228 -22.95 4.58 14.89
C LEU A 228 -24.30 4.57 15.62
N ILE A 229 -24.40 5.23 16.78
CA ILE A 229 -25.63 5.23 17.59
C ILE A 229 -26.42 6.52 17.39
N ASP A 230 -25.76 7.66 17.50
CA ASP A 230 -26.43 8.96 17.41
C ASP A 230 -25.43 10.04 16.95
N GLY A 231 -25.90 11.27 16.81
CA GLY A 231 -25.04 12.42 16.59
C GLY A 231 -25.84 13.69 16.45
N ALA A 232 -25.24 14.68 15.81
CA ALA A 232 -25.92 15.95 15.57
C ALA A 232 -25.46 16.57 14.26
N HIS A 233 -26.41 17.17 13.56
CA HIS A 233 -26.17 17.98 12.37
C HIS A 233 -26.64 19.42 12.60
N HIS A 234 -26.12 20.33 11.78
CA HIS A 234 -26.54 21.71 11.67
C HIS A 234 -27.04 21.95 10.25
N ILE A 235 -28.17 22.66 10.11
CA ILE A 235 -28.89 22.79 8.84
C ILE A 235 -28.04 23.46 7.75
N VAL A 236 -27.15 24.39 8.14
CA VAL A 236 -26.35 25.21 7.20
C VAL A 236 -24.88 24.81 7.18
N ASP A 237 -24.37 24.27 8.29
CA ASP A 237 -22.92 24.04 8.48
C ASP A 237 -22.52 22.57 8.38
N SER A 238 -23.47 21.65 8.22
CA SER A 238 -23.17 20.24 8.02
C SER A 238 -22.90 19.92 6.56
N ASN A 239 -21.76 19.28 6.32
CA ASN A 239 -21.31 18.82 5.02
C ASN A 239 -20.61 17.45 5.15
N ASP A 240 -20.43 16.75 4.04
CA ASP A 240 -19.78 15.43 3.99
C ASP A 240 -18.38 15.45 4.64
N ILE A 241 -17.64 16.55 4.41
CA ILE A 241 -16.27 16.73 4.92
C ILE A 241 -16.28 16.87 6.45
N ALA A 242 -17.26 17.54 7.03
CA ALA A 242 -17.40 17.72 8.47
C ALA A 242 -17.68 16.38 9.15
N PHE A 243 -18.58 15.57 8.59
CA PHE A 243 -18.87 14.23 9.11
C PHE A 243 -17.71 13.25 8.92
N MET A 244 -16.98 13.34 7.81
CA MET A 244 -15.75 12.57 7.59
C MET A 244 -14.67 12.96 8.61
N SER A 245 -14.49 14.25 8.88
CA SER A 245 -13.54 14.76 9.88
C SER A 245 -13.96 14.38 11.31
N ALA A 246 -15.27 14.38 11.59
CA ALA A 246 -15.80 13.91 12.86
C ALA A 246 -15.54 12.42 13.07
N ALA A 247 -15.67 11.60 12.02
CA ALA A 247 -15.30 10.19 12.06
C ALA A 247 -13.80 9.98 12.31
N TRP A 248 -12.92 10.84 11.76
CA TRP A 248 -11.50 10.78 12.07
C TRP A 248 -11.21 11.09 13.54
N GLY A 249 -11.82 12.13 14.08
CA GLY A 249 -11.69 12.48 15.50
C GLY A 249 -12.18 11.36 16.42
N ALA A 250 -13.35 10.77 16.10
CA ALA A 250 -13.93 9.67 16.86
C ALA A 250 -13.08 8.39 16.90
N VAL A 251 -12.24 8.15 15.88
CA VAL A 251 -11.33 6.98 15.83
C VAL A 251 -9.99 7.28 16.52
N GLN A 252 -9.62 8.56 16.62
CA GLN A 252 -8.39 8.99 17.28
C GLN A 252 -8.53 9.09 18.80
N GLU A 253 -9.72 9.40 19.28
CA GLU A 253 -10.08 9.46 20.70
C GLU A 253 -10.04 8.08 21.36
#